data_AF-A0A7K3TIQ1-F1
#
_entry.id   AF-A0A7K3TIQ1-F1
#
_cell.length_a   1.000
_cell.length_b   1.000
_cell.length_c   1.000
_cell.angle_alpha   90.00
_cell.angle_beta   90.00
_cell.angle_gamma   90.00
#
_symmetry.space_group_name_H-M   'P 1'
#
loop_
_entity.id
_entity.type
_entity.pdbx_description
1 polymer ?
#
loop_
_entity_poly.entity_id
_entity_poly.type
_entity_poly.pdbx_seq_one_letter_code
_entity_poly.pdbx_strand_id
1 'polypeptide(L)' 'MRNDYVQLTAKPAQVAEMLGYSDTKTVYGLIRSGKIRARKVGNTYLVNLTSVRRFAGEE' A
#
# COMPACT_ATOMS: atom_id res chain seq x y z
N MET A 1 20.49 12.55 9.14
CA MET A 1 19.82 13.33 8.09
C MET A 1 18.37 12.86 8.05
N ARG A 2 17.40 13.66 8.53
CA ARG A 2 15.98 13.31 8.37
C ARG A 2 15.66 13.42 6.88
N ASN A 3 15.16 12.34 6.31
CA ASN A 3 14.77 12.31 4.93
C ASN A 3 13.38 12.94 4.85
N ASP A 4 13.31 14.26 4.62
CA ASP A 4 12.05 15.03 4.58
C ASP A 4 11.22 14.76 3.30
N TYR A 5 11.59 13.73 2.53
CA TYR A 5 10.82 13.30 1.38
C TYR A 5 9.58 12.53 1.82
N VAL A 6 8.43 13.04 1.43
CA VAL A 6 7.14 12.38 1.65
C VAL A 6 7.18 10.99 1.02
N GLN A 7 6.94 9.97 1.83
CA GLN A 7 6.83 8.61 1.35
C GLN A 7 5.54 8.48 0.52
N LEU A 8 5.68 8.24 -0.79
CA LEU A 8 4.53 8.10 -1.71
C LEU A 8 4.07 6.65 -1.88
N THR A 9 4.96 5.69 -1.59
CA THR A 9 4.69 4.26 -1.77
C THR A 9 5.19 3.42 -0.61
N ALA A 10 4.56 2.27 -0.41
CA ALA A 10 4.93 1.29 0.60
C ALA A 10 4.86 -0.15 0.05
N LYS A 11 5.59 -1.07 0.69
CA LYS A 11 5.51 -2.49 0.36
C LYS A 11 4.20 -3.09 0.91
N PRO A 12 3.70 -4.21 0.36
CA PRO A 12 2.44 -4.81 0.82
C PRO A 12 2.41 -5.17 2.32
N ALA A 13 3.54 -5.53 2.91
CA ALA A 13 3.65 -5.78 4.35
C ALA A 13 3.37 -4.52 5.19
N GLN A 14 3.99 -3.40 4.82
CA GLN A 14 3.77 -2.12 5.50
C GLN A 14 2.32 -1.65 5.33
N VAL A 15 1.72 -1.87 4.15
CA VAL A 15 0.30 -1.55 3.92
C VAL A 15 -0.62 -2.44 4.76
N ALA A 16 -0.26 -3.72 4.97
CA ALA A 16 -1.03 -4.61 5.84
C ALA A 16 -1.02 -4.08 7.28
N GLU A 17 0.15 -3.67 7.78
CA GLU A 17 0.29 -3.03 9.10
C GLU A 17 -0.52 -1.73 9.20
N MET A 18 -0.44 -0.85 8.19
CA MET A 18 -1.18 0.41 8.14
C MET A 18 -2.71 0.21 8.16
N LEU A 19 -3.20 -0.85 7.51
CA LEU A 19 -4.63 -1.17 7.43
C LEU A 19 -5.10 -2.11 8.55
N GLY A 20 -4.22 -2.52 9.47
CA GLY A 20 -4.56 -3.44 10.57
C GLY A 20 -4.80 -4.89 10.15
N TYR A 21 -4.30 -5.32 8.99
CA TYR A 21 -4.41 -6.71 8.55
C TYR A 21 -3.30 -7.58 9.14
N SER A 22 -3.66 -8.80 9.55
CA SER A 22 -2.71 -9.82 10.02
C SER A 22 -1.85 -10.43 8.91
N ASP A 23 -2.22 -10.23 7.64
CA ASP A 23 -1.59 -10.89 6.50
C ASP A 23 -1.46 -9.98 5.27
N THR A 24 -0.46 -10.29 4.44
CA THR A 24 -0.23 -9.56 3.18
C THR A 24 -1.11 -10.02 2.04
N LYS A 25 -1.70 -11.22 2.10
CA LYS A 25 -2.54 -11.77 1.02
C LYS A 25 -3.79 -10.92 0.82
N THR A 26 -4.33 -10.38 1.91
CA THR A 26 -5.44 -9.42 1.88
C THR A 26 -5.07 -8.19 1.05
N VAL A 27 -3.89 -7.60 1.27
CA VAL A 27 -3.40 -6.47 0.47
C VAL A 27 -3.24 -6.84 -1.01
N TYR A 28 -2.69 -8.02 -1.33
CA TYR A 28 -2.64 -8.50 -2.72
C TYR A 28 -4.03 -8.69 -3.34
N GLY A 29 -5.03 -9.10 -2.55
CA GLY A 29 -6.43 -9.17 -2.96
C GLY A 29 -7.00 -7.78 -3.29
N LEU A 30 -6.70 -6.77 -2.48
CA LEU A 30 -7.08 -5.37 -2.74
C LEU A 30 -6.43 -4.83 -4.02
N ILE A 31 -5.16 -5.16 -4.27
CA ILE A 31 -4.46 -4.78 -5.51
C ILE A 31 -5.14 -5.44 -6.72
N ARG A 32 -5.37 -6.77 -6.67
CA ARG A 32 -5.97 -7.52 -7.80
C ARG A 32 -7.41 -7.13 -8.09
N SER A 33 -8.17 -6.75 -7.06
CA SER A 33 -9.54 -6.26 -7.21
C SER A 33 -9.62 -4.79 -7.64
N GLY A 34 -8.48 -4.09 -7.75
CA GLY A 34 -8.44 -2.68 -8.13
C GLY A 34 -8.86 -1.70 -7.03
N LYS A 35 -9.08 -2.18 -5.79
CA LYS A 35 -9.48 -1.35 -4.64
C LYS A 35 -8.36 -0.41 -4.19
N ILE A 36 -7.09 -0.81 -4.37
CA ILE A 36 -5.92 0.04 -4.16
C ILE A 36 -4.99 -0.03 -5.36
N ARG A 37 -4.32 1.08 -5.68
CA ARG A 37 -3.41 1.18 -6.83
C ARG A 37 -2.00 0.77 -6.42
N ALA A 38 -1.37 -0.07 -7.24
CA ALA A 38 0.00 -0.47 -7.04
C ALA A 38 0.71 -0.70 -8.38
N ARG A 39 2.05 -0.63 -8.37
CA ARG A 39 2.90 -0.97 -9.51
C ARG A 39 3.73 -2.20 -9.15
N LYS A 40 3.74 -3.21 -10.03
CA LYS A 40 4.64 -4.36 -9.88
C LYS A 40 6.08 -3.92 -10.14
N VAL A 41 6.99 -4.25 -9.22
CA VAL A 41 8.43 -3.97 -9.32
C VAL A 41 9.18 -5.25 -8.94
N GLY A 42 9.77 -5.90 -9.94
CA GLY A 42 10.37 -7.22 -9.76
C GLY A 42 9.36 -8.25 -9.25
N ASN A 43 9.67 -8.86 -8.10
CA ASN A 43 8.83 -9.85 -7.44
C ASN A 43 7.80 -9.27 -6.45
N THR A 44 7.76 -7.94 -6.29
CA THR A 44 6.89 -7.28 -5.30
C THR A 44 6.06 -6.16 -5.94
N TYR A 45 5.27 -5.45 -5.11
CA TYR A 45 4.51 -4.28 -5.51
C TYR A 45 4.96 -3.06 -4.70
N LEU A 46 4.97 -1.91 -5.34
CA LEU A 46 4.96 -0.62 -4.67
C LEU A 46 3.53 -0.10 -4.69
N VAL A 47 2.92 -0.03 -3.51
CA VAL A 47 1.53 0.39 -3.34
C VAL A 47 1.48 1.91 -3.19
N ASN A 48 0.60 2.57 -3.92
CA ASN A 48 0.40 4.01 -3.85
C ASN A 48 -0.35 4.38 -2.56
N LEU A 49 0.31 5.11 -1.66
CA LEU A 49 -0.25 5.42 -0.33
C LEU A 49 -1.47 6.35 -0.40
N THR A 50 -1.57 7.24 -1.39
CA THR A 50 -2.79 8.05 -1.60
C THR A 50 -4.00 7.18 -1.90
N SER A 51 -3.85 6.13 -2.70
CA SER A 51 -4.96 5.20 -2.97
C SER A 51 -5.33 4.35 -1.75
N VAL A 52 -4.37 4.04 -0.88
CA VAL A 52 -4.60 3.33 0.38
C VAL A 52 -5.39 4.20 1.35
N ARG A 53 -5.01 5.48 1.51
CA ARG A 53 -5.75 6.45 2.33
C ARG A 53 -7.19 6.61 1.86
N ARG A 54 -7.40 6.82 0.55
CA ARG A 54 -8.74 6.88 -0.04
C ARG A 54 -9.56 5.61 0.21
N PHE A 55 -8.92 4.44 0.15
CA PHE A 55 -9.57 3.17 0.46
C PHE A 55 -9.95 3.07 1.95
N ALA A 56 -9.12 3.60 2.85
CA ALA A 56 -9.39 3.67 4.29
C ALA A 56 -10.42 4.75 4.68
N GLY A 57 -10.82 5.61 3.74
CA GLY A 57 -11.71 6.75 4.01
C GLY A 57 -11.00 8.01 4.50
N GLU A 58 -9.67 8.06 4.41
CA GLU A 58 -8.87 9.25 4.64
C GLU A 58 -8.74 10.02 3.31
N GLU A 59 -9.22 11.27 3.26
CA GLU A 59 -9.29 12.11 2.03
C GLU A 59 -7.95 12.24 1.27
#